data_AF-A0A1X7D0J5-F1
#
_entry.id   AF-A0A1X7D0J5-F1
#
_cell.length_a   1.000
_cell.length_b   1.000
_cell.length_c   1.000
_cell.angle_alpha   90.00
_cell.angle_beta   90.00
_cell.angle_gamma   90.00
#
_symmetry.space_group_name_H-M   'P 1'
#
loop_
_entity.id
_entity.type
_entity.pdbx_description
1 polymer ?
#
loop_
_entity_poly.entity_id
_entity_poly.type
_entity_poly.pdbx_seq_one_letter_code
_entity_poly.pdbx_strand_id
1 'polypeptide(L)'
;MFDFGPDGRLRAVTQVLTAENFARLRPGMTKDETRRLLGKPTSIAVYALKPEEVWSWHWADGGYPGDAMFNAHFSADGVLVTTSRSEVPGHEKP
;
A
#
# COMPACT_ATOMS: atom_id res chain seq x y z
N MET A 1 5.41 -19.37 -2.66
CA MET A 1 4.49 -19.84 -3.71
C MET A 1 3.50 -18.70 -3.94
N PHE A 2 3.45 -18.14 -5.15
CA PHE A 2 2.48 -17.09 -5.49
C PHE A 2 1.23 -17.82 -5.97
N ASP A 3 0.14 -17.74 -5.20
CA ASP A 3 -1.13 -18.34 -5.60
C ASP A 3 -1.86 -17.34 -6.50
N PHE A 4 -2.28 -17.77 -7.68
CA PHE A 4 -3.06 -16.98 -8.62
C PHE A 4 -4.49 -17.48 -8.59
N GLY A 5 -5.46 -16.57 -8.49
CA GLY A 5 -6.86 -16.89 -8.68
C GLY A 5 -7.17 -17.28 -10.13
N PRO A 6 -8.35 -17.89 -10.39
CA PRO A 6 -8.76 -18.31 -11.73
C PRO A 6 -8.86 -17.16 -12.75
N ASP A 7 -8.84 -15.92 -12.28
CA ASP A 7 -8.89 -14.66 -13.00
C ASP A 7 -7.50 -14.06 -13.30
N GLY A 8 -6.43 -14.79 -13.01
CA GLY A 8 -5.05 -14.30 -13.18
C GLY A 8 -4.64 -13.24 -12.16
N ARG A 9 -5.46 -12.98 -11.14
CA ARG A 9 -5.14 -12.05 -10.05
C ARG A 9 -4.37 -12.77 -8.95
N LEU A 10 -3.36 -12.12 -8.41
CA LEU A 10 -2.55 -12.63 -7.31
C LEU A 10 -3.43 -12.83 -6.06
N ARG A 11 -3.66 -14.08 -5.64
CA ARG A 11 -4.50 -14.45 -4.49
C ARG A 11 -3.74 -14.67 -3.19
N ALA A 12 -2.46 -15.02 -3.19
CA ALA A 12 -1.75 -15.28 -1.94
C ALA A 12 -0.28 -14.82 -1.93
N VAL A 13 -0.06 -13.69 -1.26
CA VAL A 13 1.13 -13.45 -0.41
C VAL A 13 0.59 -13.04 0.96
N THR A 14 -0.26 -13.89 1.54
CA THR A 14 -1.03 -13.65 2.78
C THR A 14 -1.93 -12.40 2.68
N GLN A 15 -3.20 -12.50 3.07
CA GLN A 15 -4.07 -11.32 3.20
C GLN A 15 -3.53 -10.41 4.33
N VAL A 16 -2.46 -9.65 4.06
CA VAL A 16 -1.81 -8.73 5.01
C VAL A 16 -2.27 -7.29 4.80
N LEU A 17 -2.92 -7.01 3.67
CA LEU A 17 -3.57 -5.73 3.39
C LEU A 17 -4.97 -5.72 4.02
N THR A 18 -5.00 -5.76 5.35
CA THR A 18 -6.23 -5.80 6.15
C THR A 18 -6.38 -4.51 6.94
N ALA A 19 -7.63 -4.16 7.27
CA ALA A 19 -7.92 -3.02 8.15
C ALA A 19 -7.16 -3.12 9.50
N GLU A 20 -6.98 -4.34 10.02
CA GLU A 20 -6.20 -4.59 11.22
C GLU A 20 -4.73 -4.19 11.06
N ASN A 21 -4.07 -4.62 9.98
CA ASN A 21 -2.66 -4.27 9.75
C ASN A 21 -2.48 -2.79 9.42
N PHE A 22 -3.43 -2.17 8.72
CA PHE A 22 -3.41 -0.72 8.52
C PHE A 22 -3.53 0.05 9.85
N ALA A 23 -4.39 -0.39 10.77
CA ALA A 23 -4.54 0.22 12.08
C ALA A 23 -3.29 0.10 12.97
N ARG A 24 -2.39 -0.85 12.66
CA ARG A 24 -1.11 -1.03 13.36
C ARG A 24 -0.03 -0.07 12.89
N LEU A 25 -0.18 0.55 11.70
CA LEU A 25 0.76 1.56 11.24
C LEU A 25 0.72 2.82 12.11
N ARG A 26 1.89 3.38 12.39
CA ARG A 26 2.07 4.57 13.22
C ARG A 26 3.16 5.47 12.65
N PRO A 27 3.00 6.81 12.72
CA PRO A 27 4.09 7.73 12.42
C PRO A 27 5.34 7.38 13.23
N GLY A 28 6.51 7.45 12.59
CA GLY A 28 7.81 7.05 13.16
C GLY A 28 8.24 5.62 12.84
N MET A 29 7.36 4.75 12.35
CA MET A 29 7.73 3.39 11.91
C MET A 29 8.70 3.42 10.74
N THR A 30 9.70 2.55 10.73
CA THR A 30 10.62 2.42 9.60
C THR A 30 9.95 1.76 8.38
N LYS A 31 10.57 1.95 7.21
CA LYS A 31 10.23 1.22 5.98
C LYS A 31 10.22 -0.30 6.18
N ASP A 32 11.16 -0.86 6.94
CA ASP A 32 11.24 -2.31 7.19
C ASP A 32 10.08 -2.79 8.07
N GLU A 33 9.76 -2.08 9.16
CA GLU A 33 8.59 -2.39 9.99
C GLU A 33 7.28 -2.34 9.19
N THR A 34 7.14 -1.34 8.31
CA THR A 34 5.98 -1.25 7.41
C THR A 34 5.92 -2.43 6.45
N ARG A 35 7.07 -2.83 5.86
CA ARG A 35 7.17 -3.99 4.96
C ARG A 35 6.84 -5.31 5.65
N ARG A 36 7.21 -5.47 6.92
CA ARG A 36 6.87 -6.65 7.71
C ARG A 36 5.36 -6.78 7.93
N LEU A 37 4.66 -5.65 8.06
CA LEU A 37 3.21 -5.62 8.25
C LEU A 37 2.43 -5.77 6.95
N LEU A 38 2.81 -5.06 5.89
CA LEU A 38 2.03 -4.97 4.65
C LEU A 38 2.62 -5.77 3.48
N GLY A 39 3.78 -6.39 3.66
CA GLY A 39 4.49 -7.07 2.59
C GLY A 39 5.14 -6.09 1.60
N LYS A 40 5.48 -6.61 0.42
CA LYS A 40 6.16 -5.83 -0.63
C LYS A 40 5.18 -4.84 -1.28
N PRO A 41 5.52 -3.55 -1.42
CA PRO A 41 4.67 -2.61 -2.16
C PRO A 41 4.58 -2.96 -3.64
N THR A 42 3.46 -2.61 -4.27
CA THR A 42 3.27 -2.73 -5.71
C THR A 42 3.95 -1.60 -6.48
N SER A 43 4.10 -0.42 -5.86
CA SER A 43 4.81 0.72 -6.44
C SER A 43 5.59 1.49 -5.38
N ILE A 44 6.70 2.10 -5.79
CA ILE A 44 7.51 3.03 -5.00
C ILE A 44 7.71 4.29 -5.86
N ALA A 45 7.28 5.43 -5.34
CA ALA A 45 7.48 6.73 -5.97
C ALA A 45 8.36 7.62 -5.09
N VAL A 46 9.34 8.29 -5.69
CA VAL A 46 10.15 9.32 -5.03
C VAL A 46 9.89 10.63 -5.76
N TYR A 47 9.35 11.63 -5.06
CA TYR A 47 9.06 12.91 -5.67
C TYR A 47 10.28 13.84 -5.55
N ALA A 48 10.74 14.45 -6.65
CA ALA A 48 11.93 15.29 -6.60
C ALA A 48 11.74 16.60 -5.81
N LEU A 49 10.50 17.10 -5.75
CA LEU A 49 10.14 18.38 -5.11
C LEU A 49 9.65 18.24 -3.66
N LYS A 50 9.40 17.01 -3.22
CA LYS A 50 9.05 16.67 -1.84
C LYS A 50 9.95 15.50 -1.45
N PRO A 51 10.84 15.64 -0.46
CA PRO A 51 11.76 14.57 -0.06
C PRO A 51 11.01 13.46 0.70
N GLU A 52 9.95 12.95 0.09
CA GLU A 52 9.04 11.92 0.57
C GLU A 52 9.09 10.76 -0.43
N GLU A 53 9.27 9.56 0.12
CA GLU A 53 9.13 8.31 -0.63
C GLU A 53 7.76 7.71 -0.33
N VAL A 54 7.00 7.37 -1.35
CA VAL A 54 5.65 6.84 -1.21
C VAL A 54 5.64 5.39 -1.65
N TRP A 55 5.25 4.50 -0.75
CA TRP A 55 5.01 3.09 -1.06
C TRP A 55 3.52 2.87 -1.20
N SER A 56 3.12 2.18 -2.26
CA SER A 56 1.72 1.93 -2.56
C SER A 56 1.41 0.44 -2.67
N TRP A 57 0.22 0.05 -2.21
CA TRP A 57 -0.33 -1.29 -2.34
C TRP A 57 -1.73 -1.22 -2.95
N HIS A 58 -2.02 -2.14 -3.85
CA HIS A 58 -3.37 -2.31 -4.38
C HIS A 58 -4.22 -3.10 -3.38
N TRP A 59 -5.30 -2.50 -2.90
CA TRP A 59 -6.19 -3.08 -1.92
C TRP A 59 -7.59 -3.23 -2.51
N ALA A 60 -7.97 -4.49 -2.78
CA ALA A 60 -9.23 -4.86 -3.44
C ALA A 60 -10.24 -5.57 -2.50
N ASP A 61 -9.90 -5.74 -1.22
CA ASP A 61 -10.71 -6.53 -0.29
C ASP A 61 -11.66 -5.64 0.54
N GLY A 62 -12.91 -5.51 0.06
CA GLY A 62 -14.06 -5.56 0.97
C GLY A 62 -14.72 -4.26 1.48
N GLY A 63 -14.48 -3.06 0.93
CA GLY A 63 -15.25 -1.88 1.38
C GLY A 63 -15.16 -0.61 0.54
N TYR A 64 -16.30 0.06 0.35
CA TYR A 64 -16.51 1.19 -0.55
C TYR A 64 -15.48 2.34 -0.35
N PRO A 65 -14.94 2.90 -1.46
CA PRO A 65 -15.01 2.39 -2.83
C PRO A 65 -14.10 1.16 -2.99
N GLY A 66 -14.68 -0.01 -3.32
CA GLY A 66 -14.06 -1.34 -3.24
C GLY A 66 -12.91 -1.66 -4.22
N ASP A 67 -12.13 -0.66 -4.63
CA ASP A 67 -10.85 -0.83 -5.29
C ASP A 67 -10.03 0.45 -5.04
N ALA A 68 -8.87 0.35 -4.41
CA ALA A 68 -8.09 1.53 -4.06
C ALA A 68 -6.60 1.23 -3.90
N MET A 69 -5.79 2.27 -3.97
CA MET A 69 -4.42 2.24 -3.51
C MET A 69 -4.34 2.71 -2.06
N PHE A 70 -3.67 1.92 -1.22
CA PHE A 70 -3.19 2.36 0.09
C PHE A 70 -1.76 2.88 -0.06
N ASN A 71 -1.50 4.08 0.47
CA ASN A 71 -0.21 4.75 0.33
C ASN A 71 0.40 5.02 1.71
N ALA A 72 1.67 4.67 1.89
CA ALA A 72 2.49 5.02 3.05
C ALA A 72 3.56 6.03 2.63
N HIS A 73 3.59 7.18 3.29
CA HIS A 73 4.50 8.28 2.98
C HIS A 73 5.64 8.31 3.99
N PHE A 74 6.87 8.19 3.52
CA PHE A 74 8.07 8.18 4.35
C PHE A 74 8.83 9.49 4.19
N SER A 75 9.40 10.01 5.27
CA SER A 75 10.32 11.15 5.22
C SER A 75 11.66 10.76 4.59
N ALA A 76 12.53 11.75 4.39
CA ALA A 76 13.92 11.55 3.98
C ALA A 76 14.70 10.60 4.92
N ASP A 77 14.35 10.58 6.21
CA ASP A 77 14.96 9.70 7.21
C ASP A 77 14.44 8.25 7.14
N GLY A 78 13.49 7.97 6.24
CA GLY A 78 12.95 6.63 6.02
C GLY A 78 11.93 6.17 7.06
N VAL A 79 11.30 7.12 7.77
CA VAL A 79 10.24 6.85 8.75
C VAL A 79 8.86 7.27 8.22
N LEU A 80 7.84 6.50 8.56
CA LEU A 80 6.45 6.74 8.18
C LEU A 80 5.98 8.07 8.77
N VAL A 81 5.46 8.95 7.93
CA VAL A 81 4.91 10.25 8.34
C VAL A 81 3.39 10.18 8.35
N THR A 82 2.81 9.64 7.28
CA THR A 82 1.35 9.55 7.12
C THR A 82 0.94 8.46 6.15
N THR A 83 -0.34 8.16 6.11
CA THR A 83 -0.95 7.20 5.18
C THR A 83 -2.11 7.87 4.44
N SER A 84 -2.30 7.55 3.16
CA SER A 84 -3.43 8.04 2.38
C SER A 84 -4.07 6.95 1.53
N ARG A 85 -5.28 7.22 1.06
CA ARG A 85 -5.98 6.40 0.06
C ARG A 85 -6.08 7.19 -1.23
N SER A 86 -5.87 6.53 -2.36
CA SER A 86 -6.16 7.09 -3.68
C SER A 86 -6.91 6.06 -4.53
N GLU A 87 -7.55 6.54 -5.59
CA GLU A 87 -8.12 5.67 -6.60
C GLU A 87 -7.03 4.87 -7.31
N VAL A 88 -7.41 3.74 -7.90
CA VAL A 88 -6.52 2.95 -8.74
C VAL A 88 -6.34 3.69 -10.07
N PRO A 89 -5.10 4.01 -10.49
CA PRO A 89 -4.86 4.66 -11.77
C PRO A 89 -5.47 3.84 -12.93
N GLY A 90 -6.24 4.49 -13.80
CA GLY A 90 -6.93 3.83 -14.92
C GLY A 90 -8.38 3.38 -14.63
N HIS A 91 -8.95 3.69 -13.46
CA HIS A 91 -10.38 3.54 -13.17
C HIS A 91 -11.18 4.86 -13.38
N GLU A 92 -10.71 5.75 -14.25
CA GLU A 92 -11.53 6.89 -14.68
C GLU A 92 -12.74 6.35 -15.44
N LYS A 93 -13.95 6.57 -14.87
CA LYS A 93 -15.19 6.28 -15.59
C LYS A 93 -15.26 7.18 -16.83
N PRO A 94 -15.64 6.63 -18.00
CA PRO A 94 -15.88 7.43 -19.19
C PRO A 94 -17.01 8.45 -18.99
#